data_AF-A0AAN4TPV4-F1
#
_entry.id   AF-A0AAN4TPV4-F1
#
_cell.length_a   1.000
_cell.length_b   1.000
_cell.length_c   1.000
_cell.angle_alpha   90.00
_cell.angle_beta   90.00
_cell.angle_gamma   90.00
#
_symmetry.space_group_name_H-M   'P 1'
#
loop_
_entity.id
_entity.type
_entity.pdbx_description
1 polymer ?
#
loop_
_entity_poly.entity_id
_entity_poly.type
_entity_poly.pdbx_seq_one_letter_code
_entity_poly.pdbx_strand_id
1 'polypeptide(L)'
;MTSAARVGDPIEHSEALNGLLLGLAVGAAAVVVAAAVGVSIVASGGLAAVAVVGAVVSLSAGVGELIGSLSYCTNTAGHISKGSSNVFINGRPAARAHLDTAECDKHGQVPQVIAEGSSTVYINGQPAARVGDRTICDGKISAGSDNVYIGGETEQTDDINPEVPGWLHGVVLGIGFGSAVVLTSWATAIVGLIGGAVGGYGGGVIGGRRYGEGSDEQKVMAFGGAFIGGSLAGKGQQWFDSRYEFKTQGLGSLFGNIKITPKEPDVIYHGILKGETIEMPGVKTEPLIYTKRSSQELSLLRKQFNSSSRKNFLKNLSDSAKKVSTLKKYGFSDLEIAEIQNGKLPNQSWQVHHIKPLDDGGTNAFENLTLIRTNPYHAALTNAQNTMTKGMKAGDVKVLDWPMIDIDIYPPLE
;
A
#
# COMPACT_ATOMS: atom_id res chain seq x y z
N MET A 1 -9.10 -16.72 -27.12
CA MET A 1 -9.83 -16.35 -28.34
C MET A 1 -11.10 -15.65 -27.91
N THR A 2 -11.41 -14.51 -28.51
CA THR A 2 -12.57 -13.67 -28.15
C THR A 2 -13.56 -13.63 -29.30
N SER A 3 -14.84 -13.40 -29.02
CA SER A 3 -15.89 -13.37 -30.05
C SER A 3 -15.58 -12.30 -31.09
N ALA A 4 -15.73 -12.66 -32.37
CA ALA A 4 -15.50 -11.73 -33.47
C ALA A 4 -16.55 -10.61 -33.49
N ALA A 5 -16.12 -9.36 -33.69
CA ALA A 5 -17.01 -8.20 -33.76
C ALA A 5 -17.50 -7.95 -35.20
N ARG A 6 -18.72 -7.42 -35.32
CA ARG A 6 -19.43 -7.23 -36.58
C ARG A 6 -20.29 -5.97 -36.56
N VAL A 7 -20.65 -5.47 -37.74
CA VAL A 7 -21.59 -4.33 -37.87
C VAL A 7 -22.89 -4.62 -37.13
N GLY A 8 -23.28 -3.70 -36.24
CA GLY A 8 -24.44 -3.72 -35.35
C GLY A 8 -24.14 -4.23 -33.94
N ASP A 9 -22.92 -4.74 -33.68
CA ASP A 9 -22.57 -5.23 -32.36
C ASP A 9 -22.39 -4.00 -31.42
N PRO A 10 -22.88 -4.09 -30.17
CA PRO A 10 -22.92 -2.95 -29.26
C PRO A 10 -21.52 -2.55 -28.80
N ILE A 11 -21.38 -1.24 -28.56
CA ILE A 11 -20.28 -0.68 -27.77
C ILE A 11 -20.81 -0.17 -26.43
N GLU A 12 -19.98 -0.17 -25.40
CA GLU A 12 -20.31 0.32 -24.08
C GLU A 12 -19.24 1.28 -23.56
N HIS A 13 -19.68 2.19 -22.69
CA HIS A 13 -18.80 3.00 -21.86
C HIS A 13 -18.97 2.58 -20.40
N SER A 14 -17.93 2.84 -19.61
CA SER A 14 -18.05 2.76 -18.16
C SER A 14 -18.72 4.01 -17.61
N GLU A 15 -18.81 4.10 -16.29
CA GLU A 15 -19.17 5.32 -15.57
C GLU A 15 -17.96 5.85 -14.80
N ALA A 16 -16.73 5.54 -15.21
CA ALA A 16 -15.50 5.90 -14.48
C ALA A 16 -15.39 7.41 -14.22
N LEU A 17 -15.66 8.26 -15.22
CA LEU A 17 -15.63 9.71 -15.04
C LEU A 17 -16.71 10.19 -14.05
N ASN A 18 -17.94 9.69 -14.17
CA ASN A 18 -19.02 10.04 -13.26
C ASN A 18 -18.75 9.54 -11.83
N GLY A 19 -18.16 8.35 -11.72
CA GLY A 19 -17.67 7.77 -10.48
C GLY A 19 -16.62 8.65 -9.83
N LEU A 20 -15.62 9.11 -10.59
CA LEU A 20 -14.58 10.04 -10.11
C LEU A 20 -15.19 11.32 -9.57
N LEU A 21 -16.08 11.96 -10.34
CA LEU A 21 -16.71 13.23 -9.97
C LEU A 21 -17.60 13.08 -8.73
N LEU A 22 -18.36 11.98 -8.64
CA LEU A 22 -19.15 11.66 -7.46
C LEU A 22 -18.25 11.39 -6.25
N GLY A 23 -17.15 10.67 -6.44
CA GLY A 23 -16.14 10.40 -5.44
C GLY A 23 -15.55 11.69 -4.87
N LEU A 24 -15.21 12.66 -5.72
CA LEU A 24 -14.77 14.01 -5.30
C LEU A 24 -15.82 14.70 -4.44
N ALA A 25 -17.09 14.71 -4.89
CA ALA A 25 -18.19 15.35 -4.19
C ALA A 25 -18.44 14.74 -2.80
N VAL A 26 -18.44 13.40 -2.71
CA VAL A 26 -18.60 12.67 -1.44
C VAL A 26 -17.43 12.96 -0.48
N GLY A 27 -16.20 12.97 -0.98
CA GLY A 27 -15.02 13.30 -0.17
C GLY A 27 -15.10 14.72 0.39
N ALA A 28 -15.52 15.68 -0.43
CA ALA A 28 -15.67 17.08 0.01
C ALA A 28 -16.76 17.22 1.07
N ALA A 29 -17.91 16.53 0.90
CA ALA A 29 -18.98 16.52 1.88
C ALA A 29 -18.54 15.88 3.21
N ALA A 30 -17.79 14.77 3.17
CA ALA A 30 -17.29 14.09 4.37
C ALA A 30 -16.39 14.99 5.22
N VAL A 31 -15.54 15.80 4.57
CA VAL A 31 -14.69 16.80 5.24
C VAL A 31 -15.52 17.88 5.94
N VAL A 32 -16.55 18.41 5.27
CA VAL A 32 -17.44 19.44 5.84
C VAL A 32 -18.18 18.91 7.07
N VAL A 33 -18.66 17.66 7.01
CA VAL A 33 -19.32 17.01 8.14
C VAL A 33 -18.33 16.80 9.30
N ALA A 34 -17.12 16.27 9.03
CA ALA A 34 -16.11 16.08 10.06
C ALA A 34 -15.76 17.39 10.80
N ALA A 35 -15.65 18.49 10.06
CA ALA A 35 -15.41 19.82 10.62
C ALA A 35 -16.60 20.34 11.46
N ALA A 36 -17.84 20.10 11.02
CA ALA A 36 -19.04 20.55 11.73
C ALA A 36 -19.34 19.77 13.03
N VAL A 37 -18.94 18.49 13.09
CA VAL A 37 -19.18 17.61 14.27
C VAL A 37 -18.09 17.79 15.34
N GLY A 38 -17.18 18.78 15.18
CA GLY A 38 -16.18 19.08 16.18
C GLY A 38 -15.08 18.02 16.31
N VAL A 39 -14.95 17.10 15.32
CA VAL A 39 -13.72 16.34 15.15
C VAL A 39 -12.66 17.37 14.82
N SER A 40 -11.84 17.64 15.81
CA SER A 40 -10.79 18.62 15.72
C SER A 40 -9.80 18.25 14.61
N ILE A 41 -10.00 18.81 13.42
CA ILE A 41 -8.87 19.25 12.56
C ILE A 41 -8.10 20.40 13.29
N VAL A 42 -8.61 20.83 14.45
CA VAL A 42 -8.10 21.87 15.38
C VAL A 42 -6.59 21.76 15.62
N ALA A 43 -5.96 22.94 15.59
CA ALA A 43 -4.65 23.33 16.13
C ALA A 43 -3.39 23.23 15.24
N SER A 44 -3.45 22.80 13.97
CA SER A 44 -2.26 22.61 13.13
C SER A 44 -1.86 23.79 12.22
N GLY A 45 -2.61 24.91 12.24
CA GLY A 45 -2.45 25.99 11.28
C GLY A 45 -3.15 25.66 9.95
N GLY A 46 -3.72 26.68 9.28
CA GLY A 46 -4.68 26.49 8.19
C GLY A 46 -4.21 25.58 7.04
N LEU A 47 -2.91 25.43 6.83
CA LEU A 47 -2.34 24.63 5.74
C LEU A 47 -2.53 23.12 5.92
N ALA A 48 -2.38 22.58 7.14
CA ALA A 48 -2.55 21.14 7.39
C ALA A 48 -4.02 20.71 7.27
N ALA A 49 -4.95 21.58 7.66
CA ALA A 49 -6.38 21.34 7.47
C ALA A 49 -6.74 21.20 5.98
N VAL A 50 -6.23 22.11 5.14
CA VAL A 50 -6.41 22.07 3.67
C VAL A 50 -5.80 20.79 3.08
N ALA A 51 -4.65 20.34 3.59
CA ALA A 51 -4.01 19.14 3.11
C ALA A 51 -4.79 17.85 3.43
N VAL A 52 -5.42 17.76 4.61
CA VAL A 52 -6.35 16.66 4.92
C VAL A 52 -7.51 16.63 3.93
N VAL A 53 -8.09 17.80 3.61
CA VAL A 53 -9.15 17.90 2.60
C VAL A 53 -8.68 17.33 1.27
N GLY A 54 -7.53 17.79 0.77
CA GLY A 54 -6.98 17.34 -0.51
C GLY A 54 -6.66 15.84 -0.54
N ALA A 55 -6.21 15.25 0.57
CA ALA A 55 -5.96 13.82 0.67
C ALA A 55 -7.26 13.00 0.64
N VAL A 56 -8.30 13.45 1.35
CA VAL A 56 -9.60 12.76 1.39
C VAL A 56 -10.28 12.81 0.04
N VAL A 57 -10.33 13.99 -0.61
CA VAL A 57 -11.00 14.13 -1.91
C VAL A 57 -10.28 13.38 -3.03
N SER A 58 -8.94 13.33 -3.04
CA SER A 58 -8.20 12.58 -4.06
C SER A 58 -8.34 11.06 -3.90
N LEU A 59 -8.34 10.55 -2.66
CA LEU A 59 -8.62 9.15 -2.40
C LEU A 59 -10.05 8.77 -2.79
N SER A 60 -11.04 9.59 -2.41
CA SER A 60 -12.43 9.31 -2.72
C SER A 60 -12.72 9.41 -4.22
N ALA A 61 -12.02 10.30 -4.95
CA ALA A 61 -12.03 10.35 -6.40
C ALA A 61 -11.56 9.04 -7.02
N GLY A 62 -10.41 8.51 -6.58
CA GLY A 62 -9.88 7.24 -7.09
C GLY A 62 -10.76 6.04 -6.76
N VAL A 63 -11.40 6.02 -5.58
CA VAL A 63 -12.40 4.98 -5.22
C VAL A 63 -13.64 5.10 -6.10
N GLY A 64 -14.13 6.32 -6.31
CA GLY A 64 -15.29 6.57 -7.15
C GLY A 64 -15.04 6.17 -8.60
N GLU A 65 -13.88 6.52 -9.15
CA GLU A 65 -13.43 6.12 -10.48
C GLU A 65 -13.33 4.59 -10.61
N LEU A 66 -12.70 3.93 -9.63
CA LEU A 66 -12.62 2.46 -9.61
C LEU A 66 -14.01 1.86 -9.71
N ILE A 67 -14.93 2.28 -8.84
CA ILE A 67 -16.31 1.78 -8.81
C ILE A 67 -17.00 2.02 -10.16
N GLY A 68 -16.90 3.24 -10.70
CA GLY A 68 -17.47 3.60 -12.00
C GLY A 68 -16.87 2.81 -13.17
N SER A 69 -15.63 2.34 -13.04
CA SER A 69 -14.95 1.55 -14.07
C SER A 69 -15.35 0.07 -14.09
N LEU A 70 -16.06 -0.44 -13.08
CA LEU A 70 -16.43 -1.85 -12.98
C LEU A 70 -17.50 -2.22 -14.02
N SER A 71 -17.52 -3.48 -14.44
CA SER A 71 -18.36 -3.99 -15.53
C SER A 71 -19.86 -3.91 -15.22
N TYR A 72 -20.26 -3.76 -13.95
CA TYR A 72 -21.66 -3.50 -13.59
C TYR A 72 -22.06 -2.02 -13.73
N CYS A 73 -21.08 -1.13 -13.85
CA CYS A 73 -21.22 0.29 -14.11
C CYS A 73 -20.94 0.62 -15.59
N THR A 74 -21.25 -0.30 -16.51
CA THR A 74 -21.20 -0.01 -17.94
C THR A 74 -22.60 0.15 -18.52
N ASN A 75 -22.70 0.98 -19.55
CA ASN A 75 -23.93 1.21 -20.28
C ASN A 75 -23.64 1.12 -21.77
N THR A 76 -24.52 0.42 -22.51
CA THR A 76 -24.49 0.42 -23.97
C THR A 76 -24.59 1.87 -24.46
N ALA A 77 -23.66 2.26 -25.30
CA ALA A 77 -23.46 3.65 -25.73
C ALA A 77 -23.41 3.78 -27.25
N GLY A 78 -23.90 2.77 -27.97
CA GLY A 78 -23.97 2.76 -29.43
C GLY A 78 -23.65 1.38 -30.02
N HIS A 79 -23.25 1.36 -31.28
CA HIS A 79 -22.99 0.12 -32.03
C HIS A 79 -22.02 0.34 -33.20
N ILE A 80 -21.39 -0.74 -33.65
CA ILE A 80 -20.52 -0.73 -34.83
C ILE A 80 -21.35 -0.41 -36.08
N SER A 81 -20.99 0.62 -36.84
CA SER A 81 -21.76 1.10 -38.00
C SER A 81 -21.12 0.76 -39.35
N LYS A 82 -19.81 0.53 -39.41
CA LYS A 82 -19.10 0.12 -40.64
C LYS A 82 -18.32 -1.18 -40.44
N GLY A 83 -18.08 -1.90 -41.54
CA GLY A 83 -17.43 -3.21 -41.56
C GLY A 83 -16.89 -3.56 -42.94
N SER A 84 -16.30 -4.75 -43.07
CA SER A 84 -15.81 -5.30 -44.33
C SER A 84 -16.92 -5.41 -45.38
N SER A 85 -16.62 -5.03 -46.62
CA SER A 85 -17.56 -5.13 -47.75
C SER A 85 -17.71 -6.56 -48.31
N ASN A 86 -16.82 -7.49 -47.94
CA ASN A 86 -16.80 -8.84 -48.53
C ASN A 86 -16.47 -9.98 -47.56
N VAL A 87 -16.15 -9.69 -46.30
CA VAL A 87 -15.99 -10.71 -45.25
C VAL A 87 -17.13 -10.56 -44.25
N PHE A 88 -17.91 -11.63 -44.12
CA PHE A 88 -19.09 -11.67 -43.26
C PHE A 88 -18.93 -12.73 -42.19
N ILE A 89 -19.38 -12.43 -40.97
CA ILE A 89 -19.42 -13.35 -39.84
C ILE A 89 -20.88 -13.50 -39.43
N ASN A 90 -21.43 -14.70 -39.59
CA ASN A 90 -22.87 -14.96 -39.44
C ASN A 90 -23.74 -13.97 -40.24
N GLY A 91 -23.38 -13.72 -41.49
CA GLY A 91 -24.15 -12.85 -42.40
C GLY A 91 -24.02 -11.35 -42.16
N ARG A 92 -23.28 -10.90 -41.14
CA ARG A 92 -23.02 -9.48 -40.86
C ARG A 92 -21.58 -9.11 -41.23
N PRO A 93 -21.32 -7.91 -41.79
CA PRO A 93 -19.96 -7.45 -42.10
C PRO A 93 -19.03 -7.57 -40.89
N ALA A 94 -17.86 -8.17 -41.07
CA ALA A 94 -16.84 -8.27 -40.02
C ALA A 94 -16.22 -6.89 -39.73
N ALA A 95 -16.01 -6.56 -38.46
CA ALA A 95 -15.43 -5.28 -38.05
C ALA A 95 -13.89 -5.36 -37.99
N ARG A 96 -13.22 -4.24 -38.30
CA ARG A 96 -11.77 -4.10 -38.37
C ARG A 96 -11.29 -2.85 -37.66
N ALA A 97 -10.16 -2.96 -36.97
CA ALA A 97 -9.46 -1.80 -36.43
C ALA A 97 -8.97 -0.87 -37.55
N HIS A 98 -8.62 0.37 -37.21
CA HIS A 98 -8.08 1.42 -38.08
C HIS A 98 -9.02 1.99 -39.15
N LEU A 99 -10.01 1.21 -39.58
CA LEU A 99 -10.81 1.53 -40.76
C LEU A 99 -12.30 1.61 -40.47
N ASP A 100 -12.83 0.68 -39.69
CA ASP A 100 -14.26 0.61 -39.43
C ASP A 100 -14.63 1.48 -38.21
N THR A 101 -15.89 1.93 -38.16
CA THR A 101 -16.37 2.91 -37.19
C THR A 101 -17.57 2.39 -36.41
N ALA A 102 -17.74 2.91 -35.20
CA ALA A 102 -18.95 2.80 -34.40
C ALA A 102 -19.63 4.16 -34.26
N GLU A 103 -20.96 4.15 -34.17
CA GLU A 103 -21.74 5.28 -33.69
C GLU A 103 -21.75 5.26 -32.17
N CYS A 104 -21.52 6.42 -31.54
CA CYS A 104 -21.46 6.54 -30.08
C CYS A 104 -22.37 7.67 -29.58
N ASP A 105 -23.35 7.32 -28.76
CA ASP A 105 -24.37 8.23 -28.24
C ASP A 105 -23.79 9.32 -27.35
N LYS A 106 -22.65 9.05 -26.68
CA LYS A 106 -21.94 10.03 -25.83
C LYS A 106 -21.18 11.09 -26.65
N HIS A 107 -20.96 10.88 -27.95
CA HIS A 107 -20.11 11.72 -28.81
C HIS A 107 -20.87 12.29 -30.03
N GLY A 108 -22.20 12.29 -29.98
CA GLY A 108 -23.05 12.83 -31.04
C GLY A 108 -22.84 12.10 -32.37
N GLN A 109 -22.81 12.86 -33.47
CA GLN A 109 -22.74 12.29 -34.82
C GLN A 109 -21.32 12.01 -35.32
N VAL A 110 -20.29 12.15 -34.47
CA VAL A 110 -18.90 11.89 -34.88
C VAL A 110 -18.66 10.38 -34.83
N PRO A 111 -18.39 9.70 -35.97
CA PRO A 111 -18.09 8.28 -35.97
C PRO A 111 -16.78 8.01 -35.23
N GLN A 112 -16.77 6.98 -34.39
CA GLN A 112 -15.61 6.61 -33.58
C GLN A 112 -14.93 5.42 -34.25
N VAL A 113 -13.71 5.60 -34.73
CA VAL A 113 -12.91 4.53 -35.35
C VAL A 113 -12.65 3.44 -34.31
N ILE A 114 -12.72 2.18 -34.74
CA ILE A 114 -12.26 1.05 -33.92
C ILE A 114 -10.74 1.10 -33.87
N ALA A 115 -10.18 1.32 -32.68
CA ALA A 115 -8.77 1.60 -32.47
C ALA A 115 -7.95 0.35 -32.11
N GLU A 116 -8.61 -0.78 -31.85
CA GLU A 116 -7.96 -2.03 -31.43
C GLU A 116 -8.48 -3.24 -32.21
N GLY A 117 -7.61 -4.23 -32.40
CA GLY A 117 -7.95 -5.48 -33.06
C GLY A 117 -6.94 -6.59 -32.79
N SER A 118 -7.05 -7.70 -33.52
CA SER A 118 -6.12 -8.84 -33.43
C SER A 118 -4.76 -8.54 -34.08
N SER A 119 -3.69 -8.75 -33.34
CA SER A 119 -2.29 -8.71 -33.83
C SER A 119 -1.91 -9.83 -34.82
N THR A 120 -2.77 -10.84 -35.02
CA THR A 120 -2.42 -12.00 -35.86
C THR A 120 -3.47 -12.35 -36.90
N VAL A 121 -4.68 -11.81 -36.79
CA VAL A 121 -5.78 -12.08 -37.72
C VAL A 121 -6.19 -10.79 -38.39
N TYR A 122 -6.04 -10.77 -39.71
CA TYR A 122 -6.33 -9.60 -40.54
C TYR A 122 -7.52 -9.88 -41.46
N ILE A 123 -8.42 -8.91 -41.58
CA ILE A 123 -9.53 -8.92 -42.53
C ILE A 123 -9.33 -7.76 -43.50
N ASN A 124 -9.19 -8.07 -44.79
CA ASN A 124 -8.80 -7.12 -45.82
C ASN A 124 -7.54 -6.29 -45.47
N GLY A 125 -6.57 -6.91 -44.80
CA GLY A 125 -5.30 -6.26 -44.43
C GLY A 125 -5.35 -5.39 -43.17
N GLN A 126 -6.49 -5.30 -42.48
CA GLN A 126 -6.61 -4.59 -41.20
C GLN A 126 -6.83 -5.56 -40.04
N PRO A 127 -6.33 -5.28 -38.82
CA PRO A 127 -6.56 -6.11 -37.64
C PRO A 127 -8.06 -6.37 -37.42
N ALA A 128 -8.43 -7.62 -37.21
CA ALA A 128 -9.83 -7.99 -37.02
C ALA A 128 -10.30 -7.62 -35.60
N ALA A 129 -11.40 -6.88 -35.50
CA ALA A 129 -11.95 -6.43 -34.22
C ALA A 129 -12.78 -7.52 -33.53
N ARG A 130 -12.81 -7.47 -32.21
CA ARG A 130 -13.34 -8.52 -31.33
C ARG A 130 -14.05 -7.89 -30.14
N VAL A 131 -14.81 -8.71 -29.42
CA VAL A 131 -15.33 -8.34 -28.10
C VAL A 131 -14.15 -7.97 -27.20
N GLY A 132 -14.25 -6.80 -26.62
CA GLY A 132 -13.28 -6.21 -25.73
C GLY A 132 -12.30 -5.22 -26.37
N ASP A 133 -12.20 -5.19 -27.70
CA ASP A 133 -11.41 -4.17 -28.39
C ASP A 133 -12.12 -2.79 -28.32
N ARG A 134 -11.35 -1.71 -28.30
CA ARG A 134 -11.85 -0.35 -28.07
C ARG A 134 -11.94 0.51 -29.33
N THR A 135 -12.79 1.52 -29.28
CA THR A 135 -12.84 2.65 -30.22
C THR A 135 -11.96 3.80 -29.74
N ILE A 136 -11.71 4.80 -30.61
CA ILE A 136 -10.93 6.00 -30.28
C ILE A 136 -11.53 6.85 -29.15
N CYS A 137 -12.79 6.64 -28.77
CA CYS A 137 -13.41 7.29 -27.63
C CYS A 137 -13.32 6.49 -26.33
N ASP A 138 -12.58 5.36 -26.33
CA ASP A 138 -12.47 4.39 -25.23
C ASP A 138 -13.76 3.59 -24.99
N GLY A 139 -14.65 3.55 -26.00
CA GLY A 139 -15.83 2.69 -26.00
C GLY A 139 -15.43 1.25 -26.31
N LYS A 140 -15.91 0.29 -25.52
CA LYS A 140 -15.53 -1.12 -25.63
C LYS A 140 -16.60 -1.93 -26.37
N ILE A 141 -16.21 -2.78 -27.31
CA ILE A 141 -17.17 -3.69 -27.97
C ILE A 141 -17.62 -4.74 -26.94
N SER A 142 -18.92 -4.75 -26.60
CA SER A 142 -19.44 -5.53 -25.47
C SER A 142 -20.08 -6.86 -25.86
N ALA A 143 -20.45 -7.04 -27.13
CA ALA A 143 -20.93 -8.31 -27.67
C ALA A 143 -20.42 -8.55 -29.09
N GLY A 144 -20.52 -9.80 -29.55
CA GLY A 144 -19.95 -10.23 -30.82
C GLY A 144 -20.64 -11.48 -31.35
N SER A 145 -19.94 -12.22 -32.20
CA SER A 145 -20.40 -13.52 -32.70
C SER A 145 -20.47 -14.57 -31.59
N ASP A 146 -21.55 -15.36 -31.57
CA ASP A 146 -21.76 -16.44 -30.59
C ASP A 146 -20.90 -17.68 -30.85
N ASN A 147 -20.36 -17.83 -32.07
CA ASN A 147 -19.70 -19.06 -32.51
C ASN A 147 -18.46 -18.83 -33.39
N VAL A 148 -18.07 -17.58 -33.63
CA VAL A 148 -16.84 -17.25 -34.35
C VAL A 148 -15.93 -16.47 -33.43
N TYR A 149 -14.74 -17.02 -33.19
CA TYR A 149 -13.75 -16.45 -32.29
C TYR A 149 -12.47 -16.13 -33.04
N ILE A 150 -11.86 -15.01 -32.69
CA ILE A 150 -10.61 -14.52 -33.28
C ILE A 150 -9.53 -14.55 -32.19
N GLY A 151 -8.35 -15.04 -32.56
CA GLY A 151 -7.18 -15.15 -31.68
C GLY A 151 -6.29 -13.91 -31.71
N GLY A 152 -5.06 -14.06 -31.22
CA GLY A 152 -4.05 -12.99 -31.17
C GLY A 152 -4.17 -12.08 -29.95
N GLU A 153 -3.06 -11.42 -29.62
CA GLU A 153 -3.05 -10.33 -28.65
C GLU A 153 -3.72 -9.08 -29.25
N THR A 154 -4.09 -8.13 -28.39
CA THR A 154 -4.64 -6.84 -28.84
C THR A 154 -3.54 -5.97 -29.42
N GLU A 155 -3.76 -5.46 -30.63
CA GLU A 155 -2.96 -4.44 -31.29
C GLU A 155 -3.76 -3.14 -31.33
N GLN A 156 -3.17 -2.05 -30.82
CA GLN A 156 -3.74 -0.71 -30.93
C GLN A 156 -3.24 -0.04 -32.20
N THR A 157 -4.16 0.29 -33.11
CA THR A 157 -3.87 0.92 -34.41
C THR A 157 -4.00 2.43 -34.38
N ASP A 158 -4.78 2.97 -33.44
CA ASP A 158 -5.09 4.41 -33.36
C ASP A 158 -5.08 4.89 -31.91
N ASP A 159 -4.87 6.19 -31.70
CA ASP A 159 -4.86 6.79 -30.37
C ASP A 159 -6.27 6.75 -29.74
N ILE A 160 -6.33 6.24 -28.52
CA ILE A 160 -7.56 6.17 -27.72
C ILE A 160 -7.62 7.36 -26.78
N ASN A 161 -8.72 8.11 -26.83
CA ASN A 161 -9.02 9.16 -25.86
C ASN A 161 -9.71 8.52 -24.66
N PRO A 162 -9.03 8.40 -23.50
CA PRO A 162 -9.57 7.70 -22.33
C PRO A 162 -10.82 8.39 -21.79
N GLU A 163 -11.77 7.62 -21.26
CA GLU A 163 -13.02 8.13 -20.68
C GLU A 163 -12.76 9.12 -19.53
N VAL A 164 -11.70 8.88 -18.76
CA VAL A 164 -11.16 9.88 -17.84
C VAL A 164 -9.92 10.54 -18.45
N PRO A 165 -9.97 11.84 -18.79
CA PRO A 165 -8.84 12.51 -19.42
C PRO A 165 -7.57 12.49 -18.55
N GLY A 166 -6.41 12.24 -19.17
CA GLY A 166 -5.14 12.17 -18.44
C GLY A 166 -4.77 13.44 -17.67
N TRP A 167 -5.20 14.62 -18.14
CA TRP A 167 -5.00 15.88 -17.41
C TRP A 167 -5.81 15.92 -16.10
N LEU A 168 -7.00 15.32 -16.07
CA LEU A 168 -7.85 15.26 -14.89
C LEU A 168 -7.24 14.32 -13.85
N HIS A 169 -6.72 13.16 -14.27
CA HIS A 169 -5.92 12.29 -13.41
C HIS A 169 -4.70 13.02 -12.84
N GLY A 170 -3.98 13.77 -13.68
CA GLY A 170 -2.84 14.57 -13.24
C GLY A 170 -3.21 15.60 -12.18
N VAL A 171 -4.36 16.27 -12.30
CA VAL A 171 -4.86 17.21 -11.29
C VAL A 171 -5.21 16.51 -9.98
N VAL A 172 -5.98 15.42 -10.02
CA VAL A 172 -6.36 14.66 -8.80
C VAL A 172 -5.12 14.10 -8.09
N LEU A 173 -4.18 13.54 -8.86
CA LEU A 173 -2.91 13.06 -8.35
C LEU A 173 -2.06 14.19 -7.76
N GLY A 174 -2.02 15.35 -8.41
CA GLY A 174 -1.32 16.53 -7.94
C GLY A 174 -1.88 17.08 -6.62
N ILE A 175 -3.22 17.08 -6.47
CA ILE A 175 -3.89 17.42 -5.21
C ILE A 175 -3.47 16.42 -4.12
N GLY A 176 -3.56 15.12 -4.39
CA GLY A 176 -3.18 14.07 -3.44
C GLY A 176 -1.70 14.15 -3.04
N PHE A 177 -0.81 14.36 -4.01
CA PHE A 177 0.63 14.52 -3.77
C PHE A 177 0.93 15.79 -2.97
N GLY A 178 0.38 16.95 -3.36
CA GLY A 178 0.56 18.21 -2.64
C GLY A 178 0.07 18.12 -1.20
N SER A 179 -1.07 17.46 -0.98
CA SER A 179 -1.56 17.11 0.35
C SER A 179 -0.60 16.22 1.12
N ALA A 180 -0.08 15.15 0.50
CA ALA A 180 0.88 14.27 1.15
C ALA A 180 2.18 14.99 1.54
N VAL A 181 2.66 15.93 0.71
CA VAL A 181 3.84 16.76 1.03
C VAL A 181 3.60 17.60 2.28
N VAL A 182 2.44 18.24 2.40
CA VAL A 182 2.08 19.06 3.56
C VAL A 182 1.87 18.21 4.82
N LEU A 183 1.22 17.05 4.69
CA LEU A 183 0.92 16.16 5.83
C LEU A 183 2.14 15.38 6.31
N THR A 184 3.13 15.18 5.45
CA THR A 184 4.32 14.38 5.75
C THR A 184 5.58 15.18 5.42
N SER A 185 6.22 14.90 4.30
CA SER A 185 7.38 15.57 3.74
C SER A 185 7.41 15.31 2.24
N TRP A 186 8.21 16.09 1.52
CA TRP A 186 8.44 15.88 0.08
C TRP A 186 9.00 14.48 -0.22
N ALA A 187 9.92 13.99 0.61
CA ALA A 187 10.55 12.68 0.44
C ALA A 187 9.54 11.54 0.62
N THR A 188 8.75 11.57 1.70
CA THR A 188 7.72 10.55 1.96
C THR A 188 6.59 10.57 0.93
N ALA A 189 6.19 11.75 0.44
CA ALA A 189 5.20 11.87 -0.62
C ALA A 189 5.69 11.25 -1.95
N ILE A 190 6.97 11.44 -2.31
CA ILE A 190 7.56 10.83 -3.51
C ILE A 190 7.64 9.32 -3.36
N VAL A 191 8.07 8.81 -2.20
CA VAL A 191 8.12 7.36 -1.97
C VAL A 191 6.72 6.75 -2.01
N GLY A 192 5.71 7.41 -1.45
CA GLY A 192 4.32 6.99 -1.59
C GLY A 192 3.83 7.01 -3.03
N LEU A 193 4.16 8.04 -3.81
CA LEU A 193 3.80 8.09 -5.23
C LEU A 193 4.42 6.94 -6.04
N ILE A 194 5.72 6.71 -5.87
CA ILE A 194 6.45 5.62 -6.53
C ILE A 194 5.92 4.27 -6.08
N GLY A 195 5.75 4.09 -4.76
CA GLY A 195 5.21 2.86 -4.20
C GLY A 195 3.82 2.58 -4.73
N GLY A 196 2.95 3.58 -4.83
CA GLY A 196 1.61 3.45 -5.39
C GLY A 196 1.63 3.08 -6.87
N ALA A 197 2.51 3.70 -7.67
CA ALA A 197 2.67 3.32 -9.07
C ALA A 197 3.15 1.87 -9.23
N VAL A 198 4.17 1.47 -8.48
CA VAL A 198 4.73 0.10 -8.52
C VAL A 198 3.72 -0.92 -8.02
N GLY A 199 3.07 -0.64 -6.89
CA GLY A 199 2.05 -1.51 -6.32
C GLY A 199 0.84 -1.64 -7.24
N GLY A 200 0.43 -0.56 -7.89
CA GLY A 200 -0.66 -0.56 -8.86
C GLY A 200 -0.36 -1.41 -10.08
N TYR A 201 0.82 -1.22 -10.66
CA TYR A 201 1.31 -2.04 -11.77
C TYR A 201 1.40 -3.53 -11.37
N GLY A 202 1.99 -3.83 -10.21
CA GLY A 202 2.10 -5.20 -9.70
C GLY A 202 0.74 -5.86 -9.48
N GLY A 203 -0.19 -5.14 -8.85
CA GLY A 203 -1.57 -5.56 -8.66
C GLY A 203 -2.30 -5.83 -9.98
N GLY A 204 -2.11 -4.95 -10.97
CA GLY A 204 -2.68 -5.11 -12.31
C GLY A 204 -2.12 -6.30 -13.08
N VAL A 205 -0.81 -6.57 -13.00
CA VAL A 205 -0.19 -7.75 -13.64
C VAL A 205 -0.68 -9.04 -12.99
N ILE A 206 -0.68 -9.12 -11.66
CA ILE A 206 -1.16 -10.29 -10.91
C ILE A 206 -2.64 -10.51 -11.19
N GLY A 207 -3.43 -9.43 -11.15
CA GLY A 207 -4.85 -9.44 -11.44
C GLY A 207 -5.16 -9.94 -12.84
N GLY A 208 -4.50 -9.38 -13.86
CA GLY A 208 -4.71 -9.76 -15.27
C GLY A 208 -4.34 -11.22 -15.53
N ARG A 209 -3.24 -11.72 -14.95
CA ARG A 209 -2.85 -13.14 -15.07
C ARG A 209 -3.84 -14.09 -14.39
N ARG A 210 -4.44 -13.67 -13.27
CA ARG A 210 -5.30 -14.54 -12.44
C ARG A 210 -6.76 -14.53 -12.88
N TYR A 211 -7.25 -13.37 -13.32
CA TYR A 211 -8.66 -13.13 -13.57
C TYR A 211 -8.96 -12.74 -15.03
N GLY A 212 -7.92 -12.54 -15.85
CA GLY A 212 -8.03 -12.13 -17.25
C GLY A 212 -7.76 -10.63 -17.42
N GLU A 213 -7.16 -10.26 -18.55
CA GLU A 213 -6.95 -8.86 -18.87
C GLU A 213 -8.28 -8.14 -19.10
N GLY A 214 -8.41 -6.96 -18.49
CA GLY A 214 -9.61 -6.14 -18.50
C GLY A 214 -10.69 -6.55 -17.49
N SER A 215 -10.45 -7.56 -16.64
CA SER A 215 -11.43 -7.99 -15.63
C SER A 215 -11.60 -6.98 -14.49
N ASP A 216 -12.74 -7.03 -13.82
CA ASP A 216 -13.01 -6.19 -12.64
C ASP A 216 -12.06 -6.50 -11.49
N GLU A 217 -11.73 -7.77 -11.27
CA GLU A 217 -10.75 -8.18 -10.26
C GLU A 217 -9.35 -7.65 -10.57
N GLN A 218 -8.97 -7.55 -11.85
CA GLN A 218 -7.71 -6.91 -12.22
C GLN A 218 -7.71 -5.43 -11.79
N LYS A 219 -8.79 -4.69 -12.06
CA LYS A 219 -8.90 -3.26 -11.70
C LYS A 219 -8.82 -3.07 -10.19
N VAL A 220 -9.54 -3.89 -9.42
CA VAL A 220 -9.48 -3.80 -7.95
C VAL A 220 -8.12 -4.25 -7.40
N MET A 221 -7.49 -5.28 -7.98
CA MET A 221 -6.14 -5.68 -7.59
C MET A 221 -5.12 -4.58 -7.90
N ALA A 222 -5.24 -3.89 -9.04
CA ALA A 222 -4.42 -2.73 -9.36
C ALA A 222 -4.65 -1.60 -8.35
N PHE A 223 -5.90 -1.26 -8.03
CA PHE A 223 -6.20 -0.24 -7.02
C PHE A 223 -5.68 -0.63 -5.62
N GLY A 224 -5.94 -1.86 -5.17
CA GLY A 224 -5.48 -2.37 -3.88
C GLY A 224 -3.95 -2.42 -3.81
N GLY A 225 -3.30 -2.82 -4.89
CA GLY A 225 -1.86 -2.76 -5.05
C GLY A 225 -1.33 -1.33 -4.99
N ALA A 226 -1.98 -0.38 -5.65
CA ALA A 226 -1.60 1.03 -5.59
C ALA A 226 -1.82 1.64 -4.20
N PHE A 227 -2.86 1.22 -3.50
CA PHE A 227 -3.11 1.64 -2.12
C PHE A 227 -2.04 1.07 -1.17
N ILE A 228 -1.79 -0.24 -1.23
CA ILE A 228 -0.75 -0.89 -0.43
C ILE A 228 0.60 -0.26 -0.76
N GLY A 229 0.97 -0.24 -2.03
CA GLY A 229 2.18 0.38 -2.56
C GLY A 229 2.32 1.85 -2.17
N GLY A 230 1.24 2.62 -2.23
CA GLY A 230 1.22 4.04 -1.87
C GLY A 230 1.43 4.29 -0.39
N SER A 231 0.98 3.34 0.43
CA SER A 231 1.31 3.29 1.85
C SER A 231 2.76 2.85 2.13
N LEU A 232 3.51 2.44 1.09
CA LEU A 232 4.94 2.08 1.13
C LEU A 232 5.89 3.26 0.92
N ALA A 233 5.57 4.40 1.55
CA ALA A 233 6.62 5.20 2.20
C ALA A 233 7.41 4.39 3.28
N GLY A 234 7.17 3.08 3.36
CA GLY A 234 8.17 2.03 3.09
C GLY A 234 7.80 0.70 3.75
N LYS A 235 6.98 0.74 4.80
CA LYS A 235 6.78 -0.29 5.85
C LYS A 235 5.57 -1.18 5.74
N GLY A 236 4.60 -0.81 4.94
CA GLY A 236 3.26 -1.40 4.97
C GLY A 236 3.17 -2.84 4.46
N GLN A 237 3.95 -3.26 3.46
CA GLN A 237 3.76 -4.54 2.78
C GLN A 237 4.48 -5.69 3.50
N GLN A 238 5.72 -5.47 3.96
CA GLN A 238 6.40 -6.41 4.86
C GLN A 238 5.64 -6.55 6.19
N TRP A 239 5.11 -5.45 6.73
CA TRP A 239 4.22 -5.47 7.89
C TRP A 239 2.93 -6.27 7.65
N PHE A 240 2.32 -6.12 6.48
CA PHE A 240 1.08 -6.80 6.14
C PHE A 240 1.32 -8.30 5.95
N ASP A 241 2.32 -8.69 5.15
CA ASP A 241 2.67 -10.09 4.90
C ASP A 241 3.22 -10.81 6.14
N SER A 242 3.78 -10.08 7.11
CA SER A 242 4.22 -10.64 8.40
C SER A 242 3.08 -10.80 9.42
N ARG A 243 1.91 -10.18 9.20
CA ARG A 243 0.82 -10.11 10.19
C ARG A 243 -0.50 -10.65 9.69
N TYR A 244 -0.69 -10.76 8.39
CA TYR A 244 -1.96 -11.15 7.80
C TYR A 244 -1.72 -12.08 6.60
N GLU A 245 -2.65 -13.01 6.41
CA GLU A 245 -2.69 -13.88 5.24
C GLU A 245 -4.07 -13.82 4.56
N PHE A 246 -4.06 -13.96 3.24
CA PHE A 246 -5.27 -14.06 2.45
C PHE A 246 -5.77 -15.51 2.43
N LYS A 247 -6.93 -15.76 3.03
CA LYS A 247 -7.65 -17.04 2.86
C LYS A 247 -8.84 -16.84 1.95
N THR A 248 -8.83 -17.55 0.82
CA THR A 248 -9.97 -17.64 -0.09
C THR A 248 -10.75 -18.91 0.22
N GLN A 249 -11.99 -18.77 0.71
CA GLN A 249 -12.91 -19.90 0.83
C GLN A 249 -13.96 -19.81 -0.29
N GLY A 250 -13.80 -20.63 -1.33
CA GLY A 250 -14.87 -20.89 -2.30
C GLY A 250 -15.27 -19.73 -3.19
N LEU A 251 -15.76 -20.08 -4.38
CA LEU A 251 -16.05 -19.19 -5.49
C LEU A 251 -17.44 -18.55 -5.31
N GLY A 252 -17.53 -17.23 -5.09
CA GLY A 252 -18.79 -16.50 -5.19
C GLY A 252 -18.82 -15.11 -4.54
N SER A 253 -19.01 -14.08 -5.38
CA SER A 253 -19.30 -12.65 -5.10
C SER A 253 -18.12 -11.72 -4.80
N LEU A 254 -18.13 -10.57 -5.49
CA LEU A 254 -17.26 -9.40 -5.37
C LEU A 254 -16.74 -9.20 -3.93
N PHE A 255 -15.44 -9.44 -3.73
CA PHE A 255 -14.64 -9.12 -2.53
C PHE A 255 -15.16 -9.63 -1.16
N GLY A 256 -16.31 -10.29 -1.06
CA GLY A 256 -16.91 -10.76 0.19
C GLY A 256 -16.22 -11.99 0.81
N ASN A 257 -15.47 -12.75 0.01
CA ASN A 257 -14.86 -14.03 0.44
C ASN A 257 -13.35 -13.95 0.67
N ILE A 258 -12.76 -12.75 0.57
CA ILE A 258 -11.36 -12.51 0.94
C ILE A 258 -11.34 -12.21 2.43
N LYS A 259 -11.01 -13.22 3.25
CA LYS A 259 -10.72 -12.99 4.66
C LYS A 259 -9.24 -12.67 4.82
N ILE A 260 -8.97 -11.46 5.28
CA ILE A 260 -7.67 -11.06 5.81
C ILE A 260 -7.62 -11.58 7.25
N THR A 261 -6.96 -12.72 7.45
CA THR A 261 -6.79 -13.30 8.78
C THR A 261 -5.42 -12.93 9.34
N PRO A 262 -5.32 -12.50 10.60
CA PRO A 262 -4.02 -12.33 11.24
C PRO A 262 -3.22 -13.64 11.21
N LYS A 263 -1.95 -13.60 10.79
CA LYS A 263 -0.99 -14.69 11.01
C LYS A 263 -0.69 -14.77 12.50
N GLU A 264 -0.67 -15.97 13.05
CA GLU A 264 -0.21 -16.14 14.44
C GLU A 264 1.25 -15.64 14.52
N PRO A 265 1.59 -14.77 15.49
CA PRO A 265 2.94 -14.28 15.63
C PRO A 265 3.87 -15.46 15.91
N ASP A 266 5.01 -15.54 15.22
CA ASP A 266 6.12 -16.38 15.66
C ASP A 266 6.40 -16.01 17.12
N VAL A 267 6.12 -16.94 18.03
CA VAL A 267 6.15 -16.70 19.48
C VAL A 267 7.58 -16.41 19.97
N ILE A 268 8.58 -16.73 19.14
CA ILE A 268 9.99 -16.66 19.44
C ILE A 268 10.74 -16.00 18.27
N TYR A 269 11.36 -14.86 18.52
CA TYR A 269 12.31 -14.25 17.57
C TYR A 269 13.64 -15.02 17.62
N HIS A 270 14.27 -15.22 16.47
CA HIS A 270 15.57 -15.89 16.38
C HIS A 270 16.67 -14.88 16.01
N GLY A 271 17.56 -14.57 16.95
CA GLY A 271 18.75 -13.76 16.73
C GLY A 271 19.97 -14.61 16.37
N ILE A 272 20.95 -14.05 15.66
CA ILE A 272 22.22 -14.74 15.34
C ILE A 272 23.36 -14.11 16.14
N LEU A 273 24.08 -14.93 16.91
CA LEU A 273 25.27 -14.51 17.66
C LEU A 273 26.42 -15.49 17.41
N LYS A 274 27.54 -15.00 16.85
CA LYS A 274 28.72 -15.82 16.52
C LYS A 274 28.42 -17.06 15.65
N GLY A 275 27.39 -16.99 14.81
CA GLY A 275 26.96 -18.10 13.95
C GLY A 275 25.97 -19.08 14.59
N GLU A 276 25.63 -18.89 15.88
CA GLU A 276 24.62 -19.67 16.59
C GLU A 276 23.28 -18.92 16.63
N THR A 277 22.19 -19.68 16.55
CA THR A 277 20.82 -19.16 16.69
C THR A 277 20.45 -19.04 18.16
N ILE A 278 20.03 -17.86 18.57
CA ILE A 278 19.57 -17.53 19.92
C ILE A 278 18.06 -17.30 19.87
N GLU A 279 17.31 -18.11 20.62
CA GLU A 279 15.87 -17.91 20.81
C GLU A 279 15.62 -16.73 21.74
N MET A 280 14.70 -15.86 21.34
CA MET A 280 14.36 -14.65 22.05
C MET A 280 12.83 -14.58 22.22
N PRO A 281 12.27 -15.24 23.25
CA PRO A 281 10.83 -15.25 23.49
C PRO A 281 10.33 -13.84 23.78
N GLY A 282 9.12 -13.52 23.29
CA GLY A 282 8.47 -12.23 23.55
C GLY A 282 9.08 -11.02 22.85
N VAL A 283 10.12 -11.20 22.02
CA VAL A 283 10.62 -10.15 21.15
C VAL A 283 9.71 -10.04 19.94
N LYS A 284 9.09 -8.87 19.77
CA LYS A 284 8.21 -8.58 18.64
C LYS A 284 9.00 -7.89 17.55
N THR A 285 8.65 -8.17 16.30
CA THR A 285 9.21 -7.42 15.16
C THR A 285 8.17 -6.41 14.67
N GLU A 286 8.44 -5.12 14.82
CA GLU A 286 7.53 -4.07 14.37
C GLU A 286 8.20 -3.07 13.40
N PRO A 287 7.41 -2.49 12.48
CA PRO A 287 7.91 -1.48 11.56
C PRO A 287 8.26 -0.16 12.27
N LEU A 288 9.56 0.09 12.53
CA LEU A 288 10.13 1.39 12.97
C LEU A 288 10.71 2.33 11.86
N ILE A 289 10.01 3.31 11.30
CA ILE A 289 10.60 4.18 10.24
C ILE A 289 11.92 4.78 10.73
N TYR A 290 13.05 4.32 10.19
CA TYR A 290 14.38 4.59 10.73
C TYR A 290 15.02 5.78 10.03
N THR A 291 15.20 6.88 10.74
CA THR A 291 15.90 8.09 10.30
C THR A 291 17.21 8.24 11.05
N LYS A 292 18.34 8.13 10.33
CA LYS A 292 19.66 8.22 10.97
C LYS A 292 19.92 9.64 11.49
N ARG A 293 19.95 9.83 12.81
CA ARG A 293 20.27 11.11 13.46
C ARG A 293 21.69 11.58 13.18
N SER A 294 21.91 12.89 13.32
CA SER A 294 23.25 13.45 13.28
C SER A 294 24.09 12.95 14.47
N SER A 295 25.42 12.86 14.29
CA SER A 295 26.32 12.44 15.35
C SER A 295 26.30 13.38 16.56
N GLN A 296 25.98 14.65 16.35
CA GLN A 296 25.91 15.69 17.39
C GLN A 296 24.70 15.47 18.31
N GLU A 297 23.51 15.32 17.73
CA GLU A 297 22.27 15.05 18.49
C GLU A 297 22.36 13.72 19.24
N LEU A 298 22.87 12.68 18.59
CA LEU A 298 23.10 11.38 19.21
C LEU A 298 24.04 11.49 20.41
N SER A 299 25.12 12.26 20.29
CA SER A 299 26.06 12.47 21.40
C SER A 299 25.39 13.16 22.58
N LEU A 300 24.49 14.12 22.35
CA LEU A 300 23.76 14.80 23.42
C LEU A 300 22.83 13.84 24.17
N LEU A 301 22.08 13.02 23.44
CA LEU A 301 21.19 12.02 24.04
C LEU A 301 21.95 10.95 24.81
N ARG A 302 23.10 10.49 24.29
CA ARG A 302 23.98 9.55 25.00
C ARG A 302 24.56 10.17 26.28
N LYS A 303 24.95 11.45 26.24
CA LYS A 303 25.40 12.18 27.44
C LYS A 303 24.30 12.22 28.50
N GLN A 304 23.09 12.60 28.12
CA GLN A 304 21.92 12.63 29.02
C GLN A 304 21.63 11.25 29.61
N PHE A 305 21.62 10.21 28.77
CA PHE A 305 21.41 8.83 29.21
C PHE A 305 22.40 8.40 30.28
N ASN A 306 23.70 8.64 30.01
CA ASN A 306 24.78 8.26 30.90
C ASN A 306 24.80 9.07 32.20
N SER A 307 24.41 10.35 32.14
CA SER A 307 24.42 11.23 33.31
C SER A 307 23.22 11.03 34.25
N SER A 308 22.04 10.71 33.72
CA SER A 308 20.80 10.74 34.51
C SER A 308 19.80 9.65 34.16
N SER A 309 19.39 9.52 32.89
CA SER A 309 18.22 8.68 32.55
C SER A 309 18.42 7.21 32.90
N ARG A 310 19.60 6.64 32.65
CA ARG A 310 19.91 5.26 33.02
C ARG A 310 19.77 5.02 34.52
N LYS A 311 20.33 5.94 35.32
CA LYS A 311 20.26 5.88 36.79
C LYS A 311 18.81 5.95 37.27
N ASN A 312 18.03 6.88 36.72
CA ASN A 312 16.65 7.09 37.15
C ASN A 312 15.72 5.95 36.71
N PHE A 313 15.93 5.36 35.54
CA PHE A 313 15.22 4.16 35.08
C PHE A 313 15.46 2.98 36.03
N LEU A 314 16.72 2.70 36.37
CA LEU A 314 17.05 1.63 37.31
C LEU A 314 16.36 1.83 38.67
N LYS A 315 16.34 3.07 39.19
CA LYS A 315 15.59 3.39 40.41
C LYS A 315 14.09 3.11 40.24
N ASN A 316 13.52 3.49 39.10
CA ASN A 316 12.11 3.25 38.80
C ASN A 316 11.75 1.76 38.82
N LEU A 317 12.64 0.85 38.43
CA LEU A 317 12.42 -0.60 38.52
C LEU A 317 12.28 -1.13 39.96
N SER A 318 12.50 -0.29 40.97
CA SER A 318 12.47 -0.66 42.39
C SER A 318 11.72 0.35 43.27
N ASP A 319 10.96 1.26 42.67
CA ASP A 319 10.29 2.38 43.36
C ASP A 319 9.06 1.98 44.20
N SER A 320 8.67 0.71 44.14
CA SER A 320 7.52 0.18 44.87
C SER A 320 7.75 -1.26 45.32
N ALA A 321 7.07 -1.66 46.40
CA ALA A 321 7.14 -3.03 46.92
C ALA A 321 6.77 -4.08 45.86
N LYS A 322 5.82 -3.76 44.96
CA LYS A 322 5.44 -4.63 43.85
C LYS A 322 6.60 -4.86 42.88
N LYS A 323 7.30 -3.81 42.45
CA LYS A 323 8.44 -3.94 41.54
C LYS A 323 9.64 -4.63 42.20
N VAL A 324 9.89 -4.37 43.49
CA VAL A 324 10.90 -5.10 44.27
C VAL A 324 10.56 -6.60 44.33
N SER A 325 9.28 -6.95 44.54
CA SER A 325 8.84 -8.35 44.48
C SER A 325 9.05 -8.95 43.09
N THR A 326 8.77 -8.19 42.02
CA THR A 326 9.08 -8.61 40.64
C THR A 326 10.58 -8.90 40.49
N LEU A 327 11.47 -8.00 40.92
CA LEU A 327 12.92 -8.23 40.87
C LEU A 327 13.33 -9.53 41.59
N LYS A 328 12.76 -9.82 42.77
CA LYS A 328 13.00 -11.08 43.48
C LYS A 328 12.56 -12.31 42.67
N LYS A 329 11.43 -12.23 41.95
CA LYS A 329 10.98 -13.31 41.05
C LYS A 329 11.94 -13.54 39.88
N TYR A 330 12.60 -12.49 39.40
CA TYR A 330 13.69 -12.58 38.41
C TYR A 330 15.01 -13.10 38.99
N GLY A 331 15.05 -13.42 40.30
CA GLY A 331 16.19 -14.02 40.97
C GLY A 331 17.25 -13.01 41.44
N PHE A 332 16.95 -11.71 41.45
CA PHE A 332 17.87 -10.72 41.99
C PHE A 332 17.98 -10.85 43.51
N SER A 333 19.21 -10.87 44.01
CA SER A 333 19.53 -10.84 45.44
C SER A 333 19.21 -9.48 46.07
N ASP A 334 19.09 -9.43 47.40
CA ASP A 334 18.85 -8.16 48.11
C ASP A 334 19.97 -7.13 47.88
N LEU A 335 21.22 -7.59 47.67
CA LEU A 335 22.36 -6.74 47.32
C LEU A 335 22.21 -6.13 45.92
N GLU A 336 21.80 -6.93 44.94
CA GLU A 336 21.57 -6.46 43.56
C GLU A 336 20.39 -5.50 43.47
N ILE A 337 19.33 -5.77 44.23
CA ILE A 337 18.18 -4.87 44.36
C ILE A 337 18.61 -3.54 44.99
N ALA A 338 19.49 -3.57 46.00
CA ALA A 338 20.03 -2.35 46.59
C ALA A 338 20.88 -1.54 45.59
N GLU A 339 21.66 -2.18 44.71
CA GLU A 339 22.37 -1.49 43.63
C GLU A 339 21.38 -0.85 42.64
N ILE A 340 20.31 -1.56 42.25
CA ILE A 340 19.23 -1.04 41.38
C ILE A 340 18.54 0.18 42.02
N GLN A 341 18.23 0.13 43.32
CA GLN A 341 17.67 1.25 44.09
C GLN A 341 18.60 2.47 44.16
N ASN A 342 19.91 2.25 44.08
CA ASN A 342 20.91 3.31 43.96
C ASN A 342 21.08 3.82 42.52
N GLY A 343 20.37 3.20 41.56
CA GLY A 343 20.42 3.51 40.14
C GLY A 343 21.66 2.96 39.44
N LYS A 344 22.21 1.85 39.95
CA LYS A 344 23.33 1.12 39.37
C LYS A 344 22.84 -0.23 38.83
N LEU A 345 23.63 -0.80 37.91
CA LEU A 345 23.34 -2.13 37.38
C LEU A 345 23.51 -3.17 38.51
N PRO A 346 22.68 -4.22 38.54
CA PRO A 346 22.76 -5.26 39.56
C PRO A 346 24.11 -5.98 39.55
N ASN A 347 24.62 -6.31 38.35
CA ASN A 347 25.95 -6.87 38.13
C ASN A 347 26.36 -6.68 36.65
N GLN A 348 27.52 -7.19 36.25
CA GLN A 348 28.07 -7.04 34.89
C GLN A 348 27.29 -7.82 33.81
N SER A 349 26.47 -8.78 34.19
CA SER A 349 25.66 -9.60 33.29
C SER A 349 24.39 -8.89 32.82
N TRP A 350 24.12 -7.65 33.24
CA TRP A 350 22.92 -6.88 32.87
C TRP A 350 23.28 -5.52 32.27
N GLN A 351 22.46 -5.06 31.32
CA GLN A 351 22.56 -3.73 30.72
C GLN A 351 21.18 -3.11 30.54
N VAL A 352 21.13 -1.78 30.47
CA VAL A 352 19.92 -1.06 30.07
C VAL A 352 19.99 -0.85 28.56
N HIS A 353 18.97 -1.32 27.84
CA HIS A 353 18.85 -1.25 26.40
C HIS A 353 17.71 -0.33 26.00
N HIS A 354 17.89 0.39 24.89
CA HIS A 354 16.84 1.20 24.30
C HIS A 354 16.01 0.37 23.33
N ILE A 355 14.70 0.28 23.55
CA ILE A 355 13.77 -0.50 22.71
C ILE A 355 13.79 0.03 21.26
N LYS A 356 13.63 1.36 21.13
CA LYS A 356 13.92 2.11 19.91
C LYS A 356 15.28 2.80 20.07
N PRO A 357 16.18 2.71 19.09
CA PRO A 357 17.58 3.14 19.23
C PRO A 357 17.70 4.66 19.41
N LEU A 358 18.75 5.13 20.08
CA LEU A 358 19.01 6.59 20.13
C LEU A 358 19.49 7.16 18.78
N ASP A 359 19.95 6.31 17.87
CA ASP A 359 20.36 6.73 16.53
C ASP A 359 19.15 7.05 15.62
N ASP A 360 17.92 6.75 16.06
CA ASP A 360 16.66 7.02 15.34
C ASP A 360 15.43 6.90 16.26
N GLY A 361 14.54 7.90 16.27
CA GLY A 361 13.18 7.80 16.84
C GLY A 361 13.06 7.55 18.36
N GLY A 362 14.03 6.87 18.98
CA GLY A 362 14.09 6.54 20.39
C GLY A 362 14.51 7.72 21.26
N THR A 363 14.04 7.71 22.50
CA THR A 363 14.35 8.74 23.51
C THR A 363 14.91 8.09 24.76
N ASN A 364 15.28 8.90 25.74
CA ASN A 364 15.68 8.44 27.06
C ASN A 364 14.49 8.29 28.04
N ALA A 365 13.26 8.24 27.53
CA ALA A 365 12.06 7.99 28.32
C ALA A 365 12.06 6.55 28.86
N PHE A 366 11.48 6.31 30.02
CA PHE A 366 11.56 5.01 30.69
C PHE A 366 10.84 3.91 29.92
N GLU A 367 9.78 4.26 29.22
CA GLU A 367 8.98 3.38 28.37
C GLU A 367 9.77 2.90 27.14
N ASN A 368 10.90 3.54 26.84
CA ASN A 368 11.82 3.15 25.77
C ASN A 368 13.04 2.39 26.29
N LEU A 369 13.06 2.00 27.58
CA LEU A 369 14.19 1.33 28.22
C LEU A 369 13.78 -0.03 28.76
N THR A 370 14.68 -1.00 28.67
CA THR A 370 14.52 -2.32 29.28
C THR A 370 15.83 -2.76 29.94
N LEU A 371 15.75 -3.44 31.08
CA LEU A 371 16.89 -4.08 31.72
C LEU A 371 17.05 -5.49 31.14
N ILE A 372 18.13 -5.73 30.42
CA ILE A 372 18.33 -6.96 29.64
C ILE A 372 19.62 -7.68 30.04
N ARG A 373 19.59 -9.01 30.04
CA ARG A 373 20.81 -9.84 30.17
C ARG A 373 21.75 -9.61 28.98
N THR A 374 23.01 -9.31 29.31
CA THR A 374 24.06 -8.94 28.35
C THR A 374 24.32 -10.05 27.33
N ASN A 375 24.47 -11.29 27.79
CA ASN A 375 24.63 -12.47 26.94
C ASN A 375 23.54 -13.51 27.29
N PRO A 376 22.94 -14.18 26.29
CA PRO A 376 23.16 -13.96 24.84
C PRO A 376 22.30 -12.83 24.25
N TYR A 377 21.27 -12.35 24.97
CA TYR A 377 20.16 -11.59 24.38
C TYR A 377 20.54 -10.18 23.89
N HIS A 378 21.15 -9.35 24.73
CA HIS A 378 21.54 -8.00 24.31
C HIS A 378 22.52 -8.02 23.14
N ALA A 379 23.48 -8.96 23.17
CA ALA A 379 24.43 -9.15 22.08
C ALA A 379 23.76 -9.58 20.77
N ALA A 380 22.85 -10.56 20.80
CA ALA A 380 22.11 -11.03 19.63
C ALA A 380 21.22 -9.92 19.03
N LEU A 381 20.47 -9.23 19.88
CA LEU A 381 19.57 -8.15 19.47
C LEU A 381 20.33 -6.98 18.85
N THR A 382 21.41 -6.53 19.51
CA THR A 382 22.25 -5.44 19.03
C THR A 382 22.93 -5.80 17.70
N ASN A 383 23.34 -7.05 17.51
CA ASN A 383 23.93 -7.52 16.26
C ASN A 383 22.93 -7.43 15.08
N ALA A 384 21.69 -7.89 15.30
CA ALA A 384 20.63 -7.80 14.30
C ALA A 384 20.34 -6.33 13.92
N GLN A 385 20.12 -5.48 14.92
CA GLN A 385 19.85 -4.05 14.77
C GLN A 385 20.98 -3.30 14.04
N ASN A 386 22.24 -3.60 14.37
CA ASN A 386 23.40 -3.00 13.69
C ASN A 386 23.53 -3.47 12.24
N THR A 387 23.22 -4.73 11.96
CA THR A 387 23.26 -5.28 10.60
C THR A 387 22.21 -4.60 9.71
N MET A 388 21.00 -4.36 10.24
CA MET A 388 19.90 -3.70 9.53
C MET A 388 20.22 -2.25 9.12
N THR A 389 21.03 -1.56 9.93
CA THR A 389 21.38 -0.14 9.80
C THR A 389 22.78 0.12 9.23
N LYS A 390 23.49 -0.94 8.82
CA LYS A 390 24.87 -0.86 8.31
C LYS A 390 24.93 0.02 7.05
N GLY A 391 25.88 0.97 7.04
CA GLY A 391 26.15 1.83 5.89
C GLY A 391 25.26 3.08 5.76
N MET A 392 24.29 3.27 6.65
CA MET A 392 23.44 4.46 6.65
C MET A 392 24.22 5.71 7.09
N LYS A 393 24.00 6.82 6.39
CA LYS A 393 24.52 8.17 6.67
C LYS A 393 23.47 9.02 7.38
N ALA A 394 23.92 10.08 8.05
CA ALA A 394 22.99 11.00 8.72
C ALA A 394 21.98 11.59 7.72
N GLY A 395 20.69 11.55 8.07
CA GLY A 395 19.58 11.94 7.20
C GLY A 395 19.00 10.82 6.35
N ASP A 396 19.67 9.67 6.22
CA ASP A 396 19.12 8.51 5.50
C ASP A 396 17.88 7.97 6.22
N VAL A 397 16.84 7.65 5.44
CA VAL A 397 15.60 7.05 5.92
C VAL A 397 15.48 5.63 5.37
N LYS A 398 15.22 4.66 6.25
CA LYS A 398 15.01 3.27 5.88
C LYS A 398 13.89 2.64 6.67
N VAL A 399 13.19 1.75 5.99
CA VAL A 399 12.21 0.87 6.59
C VAL A 399 12.87 -0.46 6.99
N LEU A 400 12.84 -0.73 8.30
CA LEU A 400 13.36 -1.91 8.97
C LEU A 400 12.32 -2.68 9.82
N ASP A 401 12.18 -3.98 9.61
CA ASP A 401 11.47 -4.84 10.56
C ASP A 401 12.28 -4.94 11.86
N TRP A 402 11.93 -4.12 12.85
CA TRP A 402 12.78 -3.83 14.00
C TRP A 402 12.42 -4.73 15.19
N PRO A 403 13.35 -5.55 15.71
CA PRO A 403 13.09 -6.39 16.87
C PRO A 403 13.07 -5.53 18.14
N MET A 404 11.98 -5.63 18.90
CA MET A 404 11.70 -4.85 20.10
C MET A 404 11.32 -5.75 21.28
N ILE A 405 11.83 -5.36 22.44
CA ILE A 405 11.47 -5.94 23.72
C ILE A 405 10.45 -5.00 24.37
N ASP A 406 9.29 -5.52 24.73
CA ASP A 406 8.16 -4.75 25.27
C ASP A 406 7.89 -5.13 26.73
N ILE A 407 8.97 -5.29 27.52
CA ILE A 407 8.93 -5.60 28.95
C ILE A 407 10.09 -4.89 29.66
N ASP A 408 9.89 -4.55 30.93
CA ASP A 408 10.87 -3.82 31.75
C ASP A 408 12.16 -4.61 32.03
N ILE A 409 12.07 -5.95 32.12
CA ILE A 409 13.19 -6.84 32.44
C ILE A 409 13.17 -8.05 31.49
N TYR A 410 14.28 -8.34 30.82
CA TYR A 410 14.39 -9.38 29.80
C TYR A 410 15.54 -10.38 30.08
N PRO A 411 15.35 -11.70 29.90
CA PRO A 411 14.20 -12.40 29.28
C PRO A 411 12.96 -12.44 30.19
N PRO A 412 11.74 -12.65 29.63
CA PRO A 412 10.54 -12.83 30.45
C PRO A 412 10.68 -14.03 31.38
N LEU A 413 9.96 -14.01 32.51
CA LEU A 413 9.78 -15.20 33.36
C LEU A 413 8.98 -16.25 32.59
N GLU A 414 9.41 -17.51 32.70
CA GLU A 414 8.70 -18.69 32.17
C GLU A 414 7.35 -18.92 32.86
#